data_AF-A0A9X8D3X5-F1
#
_entry.id   AF-A0A9X8D3X5-F1
#
_cell.length_a   1.000
_cell.length_b   1.000
_cell.length_c   1.000
_cell.angle_alpha   90.00
_cell.angle_beta   90.00
_cell.angle_gamma   90.00
#
_symmetry.space_group_name_H-M   'P 1'
#
loop_
_entity.id
_entity.type
_entity.pdbx_description
1 polymer ?
#
loop_
_entity_poly.entity_id
_entity_poly.type
_entity_poly.pdbx_seq_one_letter_code
_entity_poly.pdbx_strand_id
1 'polypeptide(L)'
;MPHPKFCQACATPLEWIALMEDGGPKERLRCPNCGHTHWNNPTPVLAAIVEYRGQVLLARNAAWPAKMYALITGFMEAGETPEGGIAREVKEETNLDVSATKLVGVYDFQRMNQIIIAYHVVADGEVQLSPELVDYRLYDLPDLKCWPAGTGYALADWLRTRGHEPVFFTTAENEARRRGLDLPPEEPKHGS
;
A
#
# COMPACT_ATOMS: atom_id res chain seq x y z
N MET A 1 -10.52 -9.17 -4.18
CA MET A 1 -9.99 -10.55 -3.96
C MET A 1 -11.15 -11.52 -3.98
N PRO A 2 -10.99 -12.74 -4.50
CA PRO A 2 -12.05 -13.75 -4.43
C PRO A 2 -12.30 -14.17 -2.98
N HIS A 3 -13.55 -14.39 -2.63
CA HIS A 3 -13.90 -14.92 -1.31
C HIS A 3 -13.39 -16.35 -1.12
N PRO A 4 -13.02 -16.75 0.12
CA PRO A 4 -12.65 -18.14 0.39
C PRO A 4 -13.85 -19.06 0.14
N LYS A 5 -13.60 -20.20 -0.51
CA LYS A 5 -14.63 -21.20 -0.79
C LYS A 5 -14.89 -22.16 0.38
N PHE A 6 -13.88 -22.37 1.22
CA PHE A 6 -13.91 -23.37 2.30
C PHE A 6 -13.50 -22.74 3.63
N CYS A 7 -14.03 -23.27 4.72
CA CYS A 7 -13.73 -22.86 6.08
C CYS A 7 -12.28 -23.20 6.44
N GLN A 8 -11.54 -22.21 6.94
CA GLN A 8 -10.14 -22.39 7.37
C GLN A 8 -10.01 -23.28 8.62
N ALA A 9 -11.09 -23.48 9.38
CA ALA A 9 -11.07 -24.30 10.60
C ALA A 9 -11.39 -25.78 10.37
N CYS A 10 -12.28 -26.11 9.41
CA CYS A 10 -12.76 -27.49 9.22
C CYS A 10 -12.98 -27.92 7.76
N ALA A 11 -12.55 -27.11 6.79
CA ALA A 11 -12.65 -27.37 5.36
C ALA A 11 -14.08 -27.51 4.77
N THR A 12 -15.14 -27.35 5.56
CA THR A 12 -16.53 -27.30 5.05
C THR A 12 -16.71 -26.09 4.10
N PRO A 13 -17.43 -26.23 2.97
CA PRO A 13 -17.79 -25.09 2.12
C PRO A 13 -18.44 -23.96 2.94
N LEU A 14 -18.04 -22.72 2.65
CA LEU A 14 -18.66 -21.54 3.27
C LEU A 14 -19.95 -21.19 2.53
N GLU A 15 -20.93 -20.70 3.28
CA GLU A 15 -22.23 -20.28 2.77
C GLU A 15 -22.55 -18.85 3.23
N TRP A 16 -23.30 -18.11 2.42
CA TRP A 16 -23.84 -16.83 2.84
C TRP A 16 -25.00 -17.07 3.81
N ILE A 17 -24.78 -16.78 5.09
CA ILE A 17 -25.73 -17.03 6.18
C ILE A 17 -26.01 -15.71 6.90
N ALA A 18 -27.28 -15.30 6.90
CA ALA A 18 -27.78 -14.17 7.67
C ALA A 18 -28.04 -14.58 9.13
N LEU A 19 -27.40 -13.88 10.08
CA LEU A 19 -27.65 -14.02 11.51
C LEU A 19 -27.99 -12.65 12.11
N MET A 20 -28.75 -12.64 13.21
CA MET A 20 -28.98 -11.42 13.98
C MET A 20 -27.70 -11.01 14.70
N GLU A 21 -27.26 -9.78 14.46
CA GLU A 21 -26.18 -9.10 15.18
C GLU A 21 -26.76 -7.82 15.84
N ASP A 22 -25.96 -7.10 16.64
CA ASP A 22 -26.41 -5.89 17.35
C ASP A 22 -27.03 -4.82 16.43
N GLY A 23 -26.58 -4.78 15.16
CA GLY A 23 -27.09 -3.86 14.13
C GLY A 23 -28.24 -4.42 13.28
N GLY A 24 -28.85 -5.54 13.67
CA GLY A 24 -29.85 -6.25 12.89
C GLY A 24 -29.28 -7.44 12.09
N PRO A 25 -30.08 -8.02 11.18
CA PRO A 25 -29.65 -9.18 10.40
C PRO A 25 -28.50 -8.80 9.46
N LYS A 26 -27.39 -9.54 9.54
CA LYS A 26 -26.24 -9.37 8.65
C LYS A 26 -25.86 -10.67 7.97
N GLU A 27 -25.79 -10.62 6.66
CA GLU A 27 -25.33 -11.70 5.80
C GLU A 27 -23.80 -11.70 5.71
N ARG A 28 -23.18 -12.86 5.96
CA ARG A 28 -21.73 -13.07 5.89
C ARG A 28 -21.44 -14.48 5.39
N LEU A 29 -20.22 -14.70 4.93
CA LEU A 29 -19.71 -16.05 4.72
C LEU A 29 -19.49 -16.72 6.07
N ARG A 30 -20.21 -17.81 6.31
CA ARG A 30 -20.13 -18.59 7.55
C ARG A 30 -20.04 -20.06 7.23
N CYS A 31 -19.40 -20.80 8.13
CA CYS A 31 -19.32 -22.24 8.06
C CYS A 31 -20.58 -22.85 8.71
N PRO A 32 -21.42 -23.59 7.96
CA PRO A 32 -22.61 -24.22 8.52
C PRO A 32 -22.28 -25.35 9.51
N ASN A 33 -21.06 -25.91 9.45
CA ASN A 33 -20.63 -27.02 10.31
C ASN A 33 -20.08 -26.56 11.67
N CYS A 34 -19.13 -25.62 11.68
CA CYS A 34 -18.43 -25.20 12.91
C CYS A 34 -18.76 -23.78 13.38
N GLY A 35 -19.63 -23.05 12.67
CA GLY A 35 -20.05 -21.69 13.04
C GLY A 35 -19.01 -20.59 12.78
N HIS A 36 -17.82 -20.93 12.27
CA HIS A 36 -16.80 -19.94 11.93
C HIS A 36 -17.33 -18.87 10.97
N THR A 37 -17.06 -17.60 11.26
CA THR A 37 -17.47 -16.45 10.42
C THR A 37 -16.25 -15.84 9.74
N HIS A 38 -16.30 -15.75 8.41
CA HIS A 38 -15.33 -15.00 7.63
C HIS A 38 -15.73 -13.52 7.58
N TRP A 39 -14.99 -12.69 8.30
CA TRP A 39 -15.32 -11.28 8.49
C TRP A 39 -15.01 -10.38 7.29
N ASN A 40 -14.13 -10.82 6.39
CA ASN A 40 -13.66 -10.04 5.25
C ASN A 40 -13.08 -8.66 5.67
N ASN A 41 -12.41 -8.61 6.83
CA ASN A 41 -11.78 -7.39 7.34
C ASN A 41 -10.74 -6.85 6.33
N PRO A 42 -10.64 -5.53 6.15
CA PRO A 42 -9.61 -4.95 5.31
C PRO A 42 -8.20 -5.27 5.81
N THR A 43 -7.27 -5.53 4.88
CA THR A 43 -5.86 -5.77 5.23
C THR A 43 -5.14 -4.44 5.49
N PRO A 44 -4.41 -4.30 6.62
CA PRO A 44 -3.58 -3.12 6.87
C PRO A 44 -2.35 -3.09 5.97
N VAL A 45 -2.14 -1.95 5.32
CA VAL A 45 -0.97 -1.63 4.49
C VAL A 45 -0.32 -0.39 5.09
N LEU A 46 0.99 -0.44 5.25
CA LEU A 46 1.80 0.68 5.73
C LEU A 46 2.37 1.44 4.54
N ALA A 47 2.48 2.76 4.64
CA ALA A 47 3.06 3.60 3.61
C ALA A 47 4.02 4.64 4.21
N ALA A 48 5.17 4.85 3.59
CA ALA A 48 6.19 5.78 4.03
C ALA A 48 6.41 6.91 3.03
N ILE A 49 6.22 8.14 3.50
CA ILE A 49 6.83 9.33 2.91
C ILE A 49 8.24 9.41 3.49
N VAL A 50 9.21 8.88 2.74
CA VAL A 50 10.61 8.81 3.17
C VAL A 50 11.29 10.13 2.89
N GLU A 51 11.52 10.92 3.93
CA GLU A 51 12.38 12.09 3.89
C GLU A 51 13.84 11.64 4.04
N TYR A 52 14.61 11.86 2.98
CA TYR A 52 16.01 11.46 2.86
C TYR A 52 16.81 12.62 2.29
N ARG A 53 17.81 13.10 3.05
CA ARG A 53 18.68 14.24 2.68
C ARG A 53 17.92 15.51 2.25
N GLY A 54 16.79 15.79 2.92
CA GLY A 54 15.94 16.96 2.64
C GLY A 54 15.02 16.82 1.44
N GLN A 55 14.99 15.65 0.80
CA GLN A 55 14.13 15.32 -0.34
C GLN A 55 13.20 14.16 0.00
N VAL A 56 12.18 13.92 -0.82
CA VAL A 56 11.34 12.72 -0.70
C VAL A 56 11.80 11.65 -1.68
N LEU A 57 12.05 10.45 -1.17
CA LEU A 57 12.36 9.28 -1.98
C LEU A 57 11.06 8.63 -2.47
N LEU A 58 10.92 8.50 -3.79
CA LEU A 58 9.92 7.64 -4.43
C LEU A 58 10.63 6.50 -5.16
N ALA A 59 10.05 5.31 -5.11
CA ALA A 59 10.60 4.12 -5.76
C ALA A 59 9.67 3.56 -6.83
N ARG A 60 10.22 2.76 -7.73
CA ARG A 60 9.49 2.06 -8.78
C ARG A 60 9.65 0.55 -8.64
N ASN A 61 8.53 -0.13 -8.50
CA ASN A 61 8.47 -1.59 -8.51
C ASN A 61 8.81 -2.15 -9.91
N ALA A 62 9.50 -3.29 -9.95
CA ALA A 62 9.90 -4.00 -11.17
C ALA A 62 8.71 -4.31 -12.09
N ALA A 63 7.54 -4.61 -11.51
CA ALA A 63 6.32 -4.92 -12.25
C ALA A 63 5.59 -3.69 -12.80
N TRP A 64 6.05 -2.47 -12.48
CA TRP A 64 5.35 -1.24 -12.86
C TRP A 64 5.92 -0.58 -14.12
N PRO A 65 5.08 0.15 -14.88
CA PRO A 65 5.54 0.97 -16.00
C PRO A 65 6.66 1.94 -15.59
N ALA A 66 7.61 2.20 -16.49
CA ALA A 66 8.83 2.98 -16.21
C ALA A 66 8.59 4.40 -15.65
N LYS A 67 7.40 4.97 -15.87
CA LYS A 67 7.01 6.32 -15.42
C LYS A 67 6.30 6.34 -14.07
N MET A 68 6.06 5.19 -13.45
CA MET A 68 5.31 5.08 -12.21
C MET A 68 6.26 4.94 -11.02
N TYR A 69 6.30 5.98 -10.19
CA TYR A 69 6.97 5.99 -8.89
C TYR A 69 5.92 6.21 -7.80
N ALA A 70 6.13 5.61 -6.63
CA ALA A 70 5.25 5.74 -5.48
C ALA A 70 6.06 5.75 -4.17
N LEU A 71 5.33 5.95 -3.08
CA LEU A 71 5.85 5.76 -1.72
C LEU A 71 6.31 4.32 -1.51
N ILE A 72 7.21 4.10 -0.55
CA ILE A 72 7.48 2.75 -0.04
C ILE A 72 6.24 2.26 0.70
N THR A 73 5.79 1.06 0.39
CA THR A 73 4.59 0.47 0.99
C THR A 73 4.77 -1.02 1.19
N GLY A 74 4.21 -1.55 2.27
CA GLY A 74 4.19 -2.98 2.52
C GLY A 74 3.06 -3.38 3.47
N PHE A 75 2.86 -4.69 3.62
CA PHE A 75 1.84 -5.18 4.54
C PHE A 75 2.33 -5.07 5.98
N MET A 76 1.42 -4.74 6.88
CA MET A 76 1.71 -4.90 8.31
C MET A 76 1.71 -6.39 8.66
N GLU A 77 2.76 -6.85 9.32
CA GLU A 77 2.90 -8.23 9.77
C GLU A 77 2.24 -8.48 11.14
N ALA A 78 2.04 -9.75 11.47
CA ALA A 78 1.51 -10.13 12.76
C ALA A 78 2.58 -9.96 13.86
N GLY A 79 2.23 -9.24 14.93
CA GLY A 79 3.10 -9.08 16.10
C GLY A 79 4.01 -7.85 16.07
N GLU A 80 3.93 -7.01 15.04
CA GLU A 80 4.63 -5.72 15.00
C GLU A 80 3.70 -4.54 15.34
N THR A 81 4.30 -3.40 15.68
CA THR A 81 3.59 -2.11 15.72
C THR A 81 3.58 -1.52 14.31
N PRO A 82 2.59 -0.69 13.95
CA PRO A 82 2.59 0.00 12.65
C PRO A 82 3.87 0.82 12.42
N GLU A 83 4.38 1.50 13.45
CA GLU A 83 5.65 2.24 13.39
C GLU A 83 6.85 1.31 13.15
N GLY A 84 6.90 0.16 13.82
CA GLY A 84 7.95 -0.84 13.64
C GLY A 84 7.91 -1.47 12.25
N GLY A 85 6.72 -1.80 11.76
CA GLY A 85 6.52 -2.37 10.43
C GLY A 85 6.93 -1.44 9.32
N ILE A 86 6.61 -0.15 9.41
CA ILE A 86 7.00 0.79 8.35
C ILE A 86 8.51 1.06 8.36
N ALA A 87 9.15 1.05 9.53
CA ALA A 87 10.61 1.13 9.63
C ALA A 87 11.29 -0.11 9.02
N ARG A 88 10.74 -1.32 9.27
CA ARG A 88 11.18 -2.57 8.63
C ARG A 88 11.05 -2.49 7.11
N GLU A 89 9.89 -2.13 6.58
CA GLU A 89 9.65 -2.00 5.14
C GLU A 89 10.62 -1.02 4.46
N VAL A 90 10.85 0.14 5.08
CA VAL A 90 11.84 1.10 4.56
C VAL A 90 13.25 0.49 4.53
N LYS A 91 13.63 -0.25 5.59
CA LYS A 91 14.93 -0.91 5.65
C LYS A 91 15.06 -2.03 4.60
N GLU A 92 14.06 -2.88 4.46
CA GLU A 92 14.05 -3.99 3.50
C GLU A 92 14.11 -3.49 2.05
N GLU A 93 13.36 -2.43 1.74
CA GLU A 93 13.21 -1.94 0.38
C GLU A 93 14.32 -0.99 -0.07
N THR A 94 14.92 -0.24 0.87
CA THR A 94 15.86 0.84 0.53
C THR A 94 17.20 0.77 1.26
N ASN A 95 17.37 -0.15 2.20
CA ASN A 95 18.52 -0.24 3.11
C ASN A 95 18.73 0.98 4.03
N LEU A 96 17.78 1.93 4.06
CA LEU A 96 17.85 3.11 4.90
C LEU A 96 17.42 2.81 6.34
N ASP A 97 18.07 3.47 7.30
CA ASP A 97 17.74 3.39 8.72
C ASP A 97 16.83 4.55 9.11
N VAL A 98 15.65 4.24 9.66
CA VAL A 98 14.66 5.23 10.09
C VAL A 98 15.04 5.79 11.46
N SER A 99 15.19 7.11 11.54
CA SER A 99 15.55 7.84 12.77
C SER A 99 14.34 8.51 13.45
N ALA A 100 13.27 8.77 12.69
CA ALA A 100 12.01 9.29 13.21
C ALA A 100 10.82 8.78 12.40
N THR A 101 9.69 8.55 13.07
CA THR A 101 8.45 8.07 12.47
C THR A 101 7.27 8.86 13.03
N LYS A 102 6.44 9.43 12.16
CA LYS A 102 5.26 10.22 12.56
C LYS A 102 4.06 9.88 11.70
N LEU A 103 2.94 9.55 12.33
CA LEU A 103 1.68 9.29 11.63
C LEU A 103 1.24 10.53 10.84
N VAL A 104 0.89 10.33 9.58
CA VAL A 104 0.25 11.34 8.72
C VAL A 104 -1.26 11.17 8.77
N GLY A 105 -1.74 9.94 8.57
CA GLY A 105 -3.18 9.65 8.59
C GLY A 105 -3.50 8.22 8.15
N VAL A 106 -4.80 7.94 8.04
CA VAL A 106 -5.34 6.64 7.60
C VAL A 106 -6.25 6.88 6.40
N TYR A 107 -6.06 6.09 5.35
CA TYR A 107 -6.69 6.28 4.03
C TYR A 107 -7.28 4.95 3.56
N ASP A 108 -8.45 4.98 2.94
CA ASP A 108 -9.04 3.77 2.40
C ASP A 108 -8.41 3.37 1.05
N PHE A 109 -8.39 2.06 0.78
CA PHE A 109 -8.13 1.54 -0.55
C PHE A 109 -9.11 0.41 -0.85
N GLN A 110 -10.38 0.80 -0.98
CA GLN A 110 -11.52 -0.11 -1.08
C GLN A 110 -11.43 -1.10 -2.24
N ARG A 111 -10.86 -0.70 -3.39
CA ARG A 111 -10.69 -1.59 -4.55
C ARG A 111 -9.97 -2.90 -4.18
N MET A 112 -9.03 -2.83 -3.25
CA MET A 112 -8.23 -3.98 -2.81
C MET A 112 -8.67 -4.52 -1.43
N ASN A 113 -9.75 -3.99 -0.85
CA ASN A 113 -10.15 -4.25 0.54
C ASN A 113 -8.99 -4.00 1.53
N GLN A 114 -8.39 -2.82 1.45
CA GLN A 114 -7.23 -2.44 2.26
C GLN A 114 -7.47 -1.12 2.99
N ILE A 115 -6.78 -0.94 4.11
CA ILE A 115 -6.60 0.35 4.78
C ILE A 115 -5.12 0.71 4.75
N ILE A 116 -4.81 1.94 4.35
CA ILE A 116 -3.44 2.47 4.27
C ILE A 116 -3.20 3.33 5.51
N ILE A 117 -2.18 2.98 6.28
CA ILE A 117 -1.69 3.77 7.42
C ILE A 117 -0.39 4.44 6.97
N ALA A 118 -0.45 5.75 6.76
CA ALA A 118 0.66 6.49 6.18
C ALA A 118 1.48 7.20 7.25
N TYR A 119 2.79 7.07 7.15
CA TYR A 119 3.79 7.67 8.02
C TYR A 119 4.73 8.57 7.22
N HIS A 120 5.13 9.67 7.85
CA HIS A 120 6.34 10.40 7.49
C HIS A 120 7.48 9.77 8.27
N VAL A 121 8.54 9.40 7.56
CA VAL A 121 9.74 8.85 8.16
C VAL A 121 10.94 9.70 7.75
N VAL A 122 11.84 9.96 8.70
CA VAL A 122 13.16 10.51 8.41
C VAL A 122 14.13 9.35 8.41
N ALA A 123 14.90 9.20 7.33
CA ALA A 123 15.81 8.08 7.17
C ALA A 123 17.17 8.54 6.63
N ASP A 124 18.21 7.79 6.99
CA ASP A 124 19.60 8.04 6.60
C ASP A 124 20.29 6.73 6.20
N GLY A 125 21.46 6.83 5.56
CA GLY A 125 22.26 5.68 5.11
C GLY A 125 22.63 5.73 3.63
N GLU A 126 22.94 4.56 3.08
CA GLU A 126 23.19 4.35 1.65
C GLU A 126 22.03 3.57 1.04
N VAL A 127 21.42 4.13 0.00
CA VAL A 127 20.29 3.50 -0.69
C VAL A 127 20.78 2.25 -1.42
N GLN A 128 20.22 1.11 -1.05
CA GLN A 128 20.35 -0.14 -1.79
C GLN A 128 18.95 -0.74 -1.94
N LEU A 129 18.48 -0.82 -3.19
CA LEU A 129 17.13 -1.28 -3.46
C LEU A 129 17.03 -2.80 -3.34
N SER A 130 15.88 -3.27 -2.83
CA SER A 130 15.53 -4.68 -2.88
C SER A 130 15.38 -5.17 -4.34
N PRO A 131 15.33 -6.49 -4.59
CA PRO A 131 15.00 -7.03 -5.91
C PRO A 131 13.62 -6.62 -6.44
N GLU A 132 12.70 -6.16 -5.59
CA GLU A 132 11.37 -5.72 -5.99
C GLU A 132 11.38 -4.33 -6.63
N LEU A 133 12.39 -3.52 -6.30
CA LEU A 133 12.51 -2.14 -6.76
C LEU A 133 13.65 -1.99 -7.78
N VAL A 134 13.33 -1.38 -8.91
CA VAL A 134 14.26 -1.27 -10.06
C VAL A 134 14.80 0.14 -10.28
N ASP A 135 14.22 1.14 -9.62
CA ASP A 135 14.67 2.53 -9.67
C ASP A 135 14.14 3.33 -8.48
N TYR A 136 14.83 4.40 -8.10
CA TYR A 136 14.36 5.38 -7.14
C TYR A 136 14.69 6.80 -7.60
N ARG A 137 13.92 7.77 -7.13
CA ARG A 137 14.12 9.19 -7.41
C ARG A 137 13.91 10.01 -6.16
N LEU A 138 14.71 11.07 -6.06
CA LEU A 138 14.60 12.08 -5.03
C LEU A 138 13.91 13.30 -5.63
N TYR A 139 12.93 13.82 -4.89
CA TYR A 139 12.16 14.97 -5.28
C TYR A 139 12.22 16.04 -4.21
N ASP A 140 12.45 17.27 -4.63
CA ASP A 140 12.19 18.43 -3.79
C ASP A 140 10.68 18.59 -3.60
N LEU A 141 10.27 19.15 -2.46
CA LEU A 141 8.86 19.29 -2.10
C LEU A 141 8.01 20.00 -3.18
N PRO A 142 8.49 21.08 -3.84
CA PRO A 142 7.75 21.73 -4.93
C PRO A 142 7.57 20.87 -6.19
N ASP A 143 8.41 19.87 -6.41
CA ASP A 143 8.41 19.04 -7.61
C ASP A 143 7.55 17.76 -7.45
N LEU A 144 7.08 17.49 -6.22
CA LEU A 144 6.24 16.34 -5.94
C LEU A 144 4.84 16.52 -6.55
N LYS A 145 4.43 15.52 -7.33
CA LYS A 145 3.05 15.37 -7.80
C LYS A 145 2.33 14.25 -7.06
N CYS A 146 1.16 14.57 -6.52
CA CYS A 146 0.25 13.65 -5.86
C CYS A 146 -0.64 12.93 -6.89
N TRP A 147 -1.32 11.86 -6.46
CA TRP A 147 -2.23 11.09 -7.30
C TRP A 147 -3.55 10.78 -6.58
N PRO A 148 -4.66 10.55 -7.30
CA PRO A 148 -5.97 10.37 -6.70
C PRO A 148 -6.19 8.95 -6.16
N ALA A 149 -5.33 8.50 -5.24
CA ALA A 149 -5.47 7.24 -4.50
C ALA A 149 -4.83 7.39 -3.11
N GLY A 150 -5.11 6.47 -2.18
CA GLY A 150 -4.79 6.60 -0.75
C GLY A 150 -3.39 7.15 -0.43
N THR A 151 -2.32 6.58 -0.99
CA THR A 151 -0.94 7.07 -0.77
C THR A 151 -0.67 8.46 -1.35
N GLY A 152 -1.35 8.83 -2.43
CA GLY A 152 -1.23 10.16 -3.04
C GLY A 152 -1.99 11.23 -2.25
N TYR A 153 -3.11 10.87 -1.62
CA TYR A 153 -3.78 11.74 -0.64
C TYR A 153 -2.95 11.90 0.63
N ALA A 154 -2.32 10.82 1.11
CA ALA A 154 -1.38 10.90 2.23
C ALA A 154 -0.22 11.87 1.96
N LEU A 155 0.38 11.78 0.77
CA LEU A 155 1.43 12.71 0.36
C LEU A 155 0.92 14.16 0.32
N ALA A 156 -0.28 14.39 -0.22
CA ALA A 156 -0.88 15.70 -0.29
C ALA A 156 -1.12 16.31 1.12
N ASP A 157 -1.66 15.52 2.05
CA ASP A 157 -1.90 15.99 3.42
C ASP A 157 -0.59 16.30 4.14
N TRP A 158 0.43 15.46 3.99
CA TRP A 158 1.75 15.75 4.52
C TRP A 158 2.37 17.02 3.92
N LEU A 159 2.31 17.22 2.60
CA LEU A 159 2.82 18.44 1.94
C LEU A 159 2.17 19.71 2.50
N ARG A 160 0.86 19.69 2.77
CA ARG A 160 0.15 20.82 3.40
C ARG A 160 0.73 21.15 4.78
N THR A 161 1.09 20.15 5.58
CA THR A 161 1.76 20.38 6.88
C THR A 161 3.14 21.02 6.76
N ARG A 162 3.75 20.97 5.57
CA ARG A 162 5.02 21.60 5.23
C ARG A 162 4.85 22.98 4.56
N GLY A 163 3.62 23.46 4.39
CA GLY A 163 3.32 24.73 3.73
C GLY A 163 3.38 24.67 2.19
N HIS A 164 3.33 23.46 1.61
CA HIS A 164 3.30 23.27 0.16
C HIS A 164 1.88 22.91 -0.30
N GLU A 165 1.35 23.65 -1.26
CA GLU A 165 0.06 23.31 -1.88
C GLU A 165 0.23 22.09 -2.81
N PRO A 166 -0.49 20.98 -2.60
CA PRO A 166 -0.29 19.78 -3.38
C PRO A 166 -0.74 19.93 -4.84
N VAL A 167 0.15 19.59 -5.77
CA VAL A 167 -0.19 19.46 -7.19
C VAL A 167 -0.51 18.01 -7.48
N PHE A 168 -1.71 17.74 -8.00
CA PHE A 168 -2.08 16.41 -8.45
C PHE A 168 -1.74 16.21 -9.93
N PHE A 169 -1.38 14.99 -10.30
CA PHE A 169 -1.42 14.59 -11.71
C PHE A 169 -2.82 14.82 -12.26
N THR A 170 -2.90 15.44 -13.44
CA THR A 170 -4.13 15.47 -14.23
C THR A 170 -4.57 14.04 -14.56
N THR A 171 -5.84 13.86 -14.91
CA THR A 171 -6.36 12.55 -15.33
C THR A 171 -5.53 11.93 -16.43
N ALA A 172 -5.22 12.70 -17.48
CA ALA A 172 -4.42 12.24 -18.62
C ALA A 172 -2.98 11.85 -18.22
N GLU A 173 -2.32 12.62 -17.33
CA GLU A 173 -0.99 12.27 -16.82
C GLU A 173 -1.03 11.00 -15.97
N ASN A 174 -2.05 10.87 -15.11
CA ASN A 174 -2.20 9.71 -14.23
C ASN A 174 -2.52 8.43 -15.02
N GLU A 175 -3.32 8.52 -16.09
CA GLU A 175 -3.53 7.42 -17.02
C GLU A 175 -2.25 7.07 -17.80
N ALA A 176 -1.53 8.08 -18.30
CA ALA A 176 -0.32 7.87 -19.07
C ALA A 176 0.78 7.17 -18.26
N ARG A 177 0.98 7.54 -16.98
CA ARG A 177 1.97 6.89 -16.11
C ARG A 177 1.59 5.47 -15.69
N ARG A 178 0.28 5.16 -15.65
CA ARG A 178 -0.25 3.83 -15.29
C ARG A 178 -0.43 2.91 -16.50
N ARG A 179 -0.22 3.40 -17.73
CA ARG A 179 -0.40 2.62 -18.96
C ARG A 179 0.46 1.35 -18.92
N GLY A 180 -0.20 0.20 -18.97
CA GLY A 180 0.44 -1.12 -18.91
C GLY A 180 0.41 -1.80 -17.54
N LEU A 181 -0.07 -1.12 -16.47
CA LEU A 181 -0.12 -1.68 -15.11
C LEU A 181 -1.16 -2.81 -14.94
N ASP A 182 -2.26 -2.76 -15.71
CA ASP A 182 -3.33 -3.77 -15.67
C ASP A 182 -3.20 -4.80 -16.81
N LEU A 183 -2.07 -4.82 -17.53
CA LEU A 183 -1.78 -5.85 -18.54
C LEU A 183 -1.14 -7.07 -17.86
N PRO A 184 -1.49 -8.31 -18.26
CA PRO A 184 -0.77 -9.48 -17.79
C PRO A 184 0.72 -9.36 -18.18
N PRO A 185 1.65 -9.87 -17.35
CA PRO A 185 3.07 -9.89 -17.71
C PRO A 185 3.26 -10.58 -19.06
N GLU A 186 4.12 -10.00 -19.92
CA GLU A 186 4.47 -10.63 -21.20
C GLU A 186 5.05 -12.03 -20.92
N GLU A 187 4.55 -13.04 -21.63
CA GLU A 187 5.07 -14.40 -21.52
C GLU A 187 6.58 -14.39 -21.83
N PRO A 188 7.41 -15.11 -21.06
CA PRO A 188 8.83 -15.19 -21.33
C PRO A 188 9.02 -15.78 -22.72
N LYS A 189 9.65 -15.00 -23.61
CA LYS A 189 10.09 -15.47 -24.92
C LYS A 189 11.11 -16.59 -24.71
N HIS A 190 10.63 -17.84 -24.70
CA HIS A 190 11.50 -18.99 -24.80
C HIS A 190 12.12 -18.96 -26.19
N GLY A 191 13.38 -18.54 -26.26
CA GLY A 191 14.16 -18.58 -27.48
C GLY A 191 14.27 -20.02 -27.96
N SER A 192 13.78 -20.26 -29.17
CA SER A 192 14.02 -21.45 -29.98
C SER A 192 15.46 -21.49 -30.48
#